data_AF-A0ABD5QRM3-F1
#
_entry.id   AF-A0ABD5QRM3-F1
#
_cell.length_a   1.000
_cell.length_b   1.000
_cell.length_c   1.000
_cell.angle_alpha   90.00
_cell.angle_beta   90.00
_cell.angle_gamma   90.00
#
_symmetry.space_group_name_H-M   'P 1'
#
loop_
_entity.id
_entity.type
_entity.pdbx_description
1 polymer ?
#
loop_
_entity_poly.entity_id
_entity_poly.type
_entity_poly.pdbx_seq_one_letter_code
_entity_poly.pdbx_strand_id
1 'polypeptide(L)'
;MTEYQPELETLRDIDTSFHRLFETVNDSEAPTMPGDDPLSTLRQARAQIDAALFAYRRRTEDATLADDGTCLLQWDPPSAPPRRLRFEPDSTGETWTRRELEWTGAEWRPCGSDRLDNVAIRAPAAARYPEPVDPTPIETMLEWTRDSWARPDPPALVFAKTATTEQGVIVSVDGDLRYRERDSPRWYPATTDEFYHHLRTHGQPTLLPLSETALTRHDFTPSPLSQ
;
A
#
# COMPACT_ATOMS: atom_id res chain seq x y z
N MET A 1 -27.73 -3.24 28.51
CA MET A 1 -26.84 -2.81 27.40
C MET A 1 -27.48 -3.10 26.04
N THR A 2 -28.75 -2.78 25.84
CA THR A 2 -29.53 -3.17 24.63
C THR A 2 -30.32 -2.01 24.02
N GLU A 3 -30.21 -0.81 24.59
CA GLU A 3 -31.03 0.36 24.19
C GLU A 3 -30.45 1.20 23.05
N TYR A 4 -29.26 0.88 22.50
CA TYR A 4 -28.61 1.71 21.47
C TYR A 4 -28.51 1.04 20.09
N GLN A 5 -28.94 -0.21 19.97
CA GLN A 5 -28.80 -1.01 18.75
C GLN A 5 -29.69 -0.53 17.59
N PRO A 6 -30.99 -0.18 17.79
CA PRO A 6 -31.83 0.30 16.70
C PRO A 6 -31.43 1.71 16.20
N GLU A 7 -30.92 2.57 17.06
CA GLU A 7 -30.41 3.90 16.69
C GLU A 7 -29.16 3.79 15.80
N LEU A 8 -28.31 2.79 16.01
CA LEU A 8 -27.12 2.55 15.19
C LEU A 8 -27.43 1.95 13.84
N GLU A 9 -28.38 1.03 13.77
CA GLU A 9 -28.88 0.53 12.48
C GLU A 9 -29.45 1.70 11.66
N THR A 10 -30.23 2.57 12.31
CA THR A 10 -30.75 3.79 11.69
C THR A 10 -29.62 4.70 11.20
N LEU A 11 -28.57 4.95 12.00
CA LEU A 11 -27.42 5.76 11.56
C LEU A 11 -26.64 5.13 10.41
N ARG A 12 -26.50 3.79 10.37
CA ARG A 12 -25.85 3.05 9.27
C ARG A 12 -26.68 3.10 7.99
N ASP A 13 -28.00 3.01 8.09
CA ASP A 13 -28.92 3.13 6.95
C ASP A 13 -28.89 4.55 6.39
N ILE A 14 -28.81 5.55 7.27
CA ILE A 14 -28.65 6.95 6.88
C ILE A 14 -27.28 7.17 6.18
N ASP A 15 -26.15 6.66 6.70
CA ASP A 15 -24.84 6.74 6.00
C ASP A 15 -24.90 6.07 4.62
N THR A 16 -25.53 4.89 4.53
CA THR A 16 -25.68 4.18 3.26
C THR A 16 -26.49 4.99 2.25
N SER A 17 -27.53 5.69 2.72
CA SER A 17 -28.35 6.57 1.89
C SER A 17 -27.59 7.81 1.43
N PHE A 18 -26.84 8.46 2.34
CA PHE A 18 -25.93 9.56 1.98
C PHE A 18 -24.91 9.13 0.93
N HIS A 19 -24.32 7.94 1.09
CA HIS A 19 -23.33 7.43 0.15
C HIS A 19 -23.88 7.29 -1.28
N ARG A 20 -25.06 6.69 -1.44
CA ARG A 20 -25.72 6.56 -2.75
C ARG A 20 -26.05 7.92 -3.36
N LEU A 21 -26.47 8.87 -2.52
CA LEU A 21 -26.80 10.22 -2.97
C LEU A 21 -25.54 10.95 -3.47
N PHE A 22 -24.40 10.82 -2.77
CA PHE A 22 -23.13 11.38 -3.23
C PHE A 22 -22.59 10.73 -4.51
N GLU A 23 -22.71 9.40 -4.66
CA GLU A 23 -22.34 8.74 -5.93
C GLU A 23 -23.18 9.28 -7.08
N THR A 24 -24.50 9.39 -6.88
CA THR A 24 -25.43 9.90 -7.90
C THR A 24 -25.13 11.36 -8.28
N VAL A 25 -24.77 12.20 -7.31
CA VAL A 25 -24.48 13.62 -7.57
C VAL A 25 -23.10 13.80 -8.23
N ASN A 26 -22.09 13.00 -7.87
CA ASN A 26 -20.77 13.06 -8.52
C ASN A 26 -20.82 12.62 -10.00
N ASP A 27 -21.75 11.74 -10.36
CA ASP A 27 -21.96 11.29 -11.75
C ASP A 27 -22.80 12.28 -12.59
N SER A 28 -23.37 13.31 -11.98
CA SER A 28 -24.16 14.34 -12.67
C SER A 28 -23.42 15.68 -12.77
N GLU A 29 -23.42 16.33 -13.94
CA GLU A 29 -23.03 17.74 -14.05
C GLU A 29 -24.01 18.58 -13.22
N ALA A 30 -23.60 18.96 -12.00
CA ALA A 30 -24.47 19.65 -11.06
C ALA A 30 -24.83 21.07 -11.58
N PRO A 31 -26.11 21.44 -11.67
CA PRO A 31 -26.50 22.80 -12.03
C PRO A 31 -26.11 23.76 -10.90
N THR A 32 -25.52 24.89 -11.26
CA THR A 32 -25.15 25.96 -10.32
C THR A 32 -26.41 26.59 -9.73
N MET A 33 -26.74 26.24 -8.49
CA MET A 33 -27.86 26.80 -7.75
C MET A 33 -27.37 27.96 -6.85
N PRO A 34 -28.05 29.12 -6.82
CA PRO A 34 -27.72 30.20 -5.90
C PRO A 34 -28.28 29.91 -4.50
N GLY A 35 -27.40 29.80 -3.50
CA GLY A 35 -27.70 29.53 -2.08
C GLY A 35 -26.50 28.93 -1.34
N ASP A 36 -26.62 28.65 -0.04
CA ASP A 36 -25.64 27.84 0.70
C ASP A 36 -25.45 26.51 -0.03
N ASP A 37 -24.20 26.12 -0.29
CA ASP A 37 -23.87 24.93 -1.08
C ASP A 37 -24.52 23.69 -0.42
N PRO A 38 -25.60 23.12 -0.99
CA PRO A 38 -26.31 22.02 -0.36
C PRO A 38 -25.41 20.79 -0.22
N LEU A 39 -24.39 20.64 -1.07
CA LEU A 39 -23.38 19.58 -0.92
C LEU A 39 -22.50 19.80 0.30
N SER A 40 -22.15 21.05 0.63
CA SER A 40 -21.39 21.36 1.84
C SER A 40 -22.18 20.97 3.11
N THR A 41 -23.48 21.28 3.16
CA THR A 41 -24.36 20.91 4.28
C THR A 41 -24.51 19.40 4.41
N LEU A 42 -24.70 18.68 3.29
CA LEU A 42 -24.78 17.21 3.30
C LEU A 42 -23.46 16.57 3.73
N ARG A 43 -22.31 17.13 3.30
CA ARG A 43 -20.98 16.64 3.72
C ARG A 43 -20.79 16.84 5.22
N GLN A 44 -21.21 17.98 5.77
CA GLN A 44 -21.13 18.26 7.20
C GLN A 44 -22.04 17.36 8.03
N ALA A 45 -23.28 17.12 7.59
CA ALA A 45 -24.19 16.18 8.25
C ALA A 45 -23.61 14.76 8.27
N ARG A 46 -23.00 14.32 7.17
CA ARG A 46 -22.33 13.02 7.09
C ARG A 46 -21.15 12.91 8.05
N ALA A 47 -20.30 13.94 8.11
CA ALA A 47 -19.16 13.96 9.04
C ALA A 47 -19.59 13.80 10.51
N GLN A 48 -20.72 14.40 10.90
CA GLN A 48 -21.28 14.23 12.25
C GLN A 48 -21.76 12.79 12.53
N ILE A 49 -22.39 12.14 11.54
CA ILE A 49 -22.83 10.74 11.66
C ILE A 49 -21.63 9.80 11.74
N ASP A 50 -20.62 10.01 10.91
CA ASP A 50 -19.38 9.23 10.92
C ASP A 50 -18.66 9.34 12.28
N ALA A 51 -18.56 10.55 12.83
CA ALA A 51 -17.98 10.78 14.16
C ALA A 51 -18.76 10.04 15.26
N ALA A 52 -20.10 10.04 15.22
CA ALA A 52 -20.93 9.33 16.18
C ALA A 52 -20.78 7.80 16.07
N LEU A 53 -20.76 7.26 14.85
CA LEU A 53 -20.54 5.84 14.59
C LEU A 53 -19.15 5.38 15.02
N PHE A 54 -18.12 6.20 14.78
CA PHE A 54 -16.75 5.94 15.20
C PHE A 54 -16.62 5.93 16.73
N ALA A 55 -17.18 6.93 17.40
CA ALA A 55 -17.20 6.99 18.87
C ALA A 55 -17.95 5.81 19.51
N TYR A 56 -18.99 5.31 18.85
CA TYR A 56 -19.70 4.11 19.31
C TYR A 56 -18.87 2.83 19.16
N ARG A 57 -18.21 2.62 18.00
CA ARG A 57 -17.28 1.48 17.82
C ARG A 57 -16.15 1.53 18.85
N ARG A 58 -15.57 2.72 19.08
CA ARG A 58 -14.57 2.94 20.14
C ARG A 58 -15.02 2.41 21.50
N ARG A 59 -16.26 2.69 21.91
CA ARG A 59 -16.79 2.21 23.21
C ARG A 59 -17.09 0.71 23.27
N THR A 60 -17.22 0.05 22.12
CA THR A 60 -17.70 -1.33 22.02
C THR A 60 -16.55 -2.32 21.73
N GLU A 61 -15.48 -1.85 21.07
CA GLU A 61 -14.35 -2.66 20.60
C GLU A 61 -13.05 -2.45 21.43
N ASP A 62 -13.08 -1.62 22.48
CA ASP A 62 -11.89 -1.24 23.27
C ASP A 62 -11.38 -2.36 24.19
N ALA A 63 -10.49 -3.18 23.65
CA ALA A 63 -9.41 -3.80 24.42
C ALA A 63 -8.08 -3.91 23.66
N THR A 64 -7.98 -3.60 22.35
CA THR A 64 -6.75 -3.94 21.61
C THR A 64 -6.31 -2.99 20.48
N LEU A 65 -7.03 -1.92 20.15
CA LEU A 65 -6.58 -0.99 19.11
C LEU A 65 -5.79 0.18 19.71
N ALA A 66 -4.66 0.50 19.10
CA ALA A 66 -3.78 1.57 19.53
C ALA A 66 -4.51 2.93 19.54
N ASP A 67 -4.41 3.64 20.67
CA ASP A 67 -5.19 4.80 21.10
C ASP A 67 -4.86 6.14 20.40
N ASP A 68 -4.20 6.12 19.22
CA ASP A 68 -3.68 7.35 18.60
C ASP A 68 -4.62 7.99 17.55
N GLY A 69 -5.75 7.37 17.24
CA GLY A 69 -6.72 7.88 16.25
C GLY A 69 -6.20 7.91 14.82
N THR A 70 -5.06 7.27 14.54
CA THR A 70 -4.43 7.27 13.22
C THR A 70 -5.16 6.32 12.27
N CYS A 71 -5.42 6.77 11.04
CA CYS A 71 -5.84 5.89 9.95
C CYS A 71 -4.67 5.58 9.02
N LEU A 72 -4.48 4.29 8.72
CA LEU A 72 -3.42 3.80 7.82
C LEU A 72 -4.03 3.11 6.61
N LEU A 73 -3.62 3.54 5.42
CA LEU A 73 -3.90 2.87 4.16
C LEU A 73 -2.58 2.43 3.54
N GLN A 74 -2.53 1.21 3.00
CA GLN A 74 -1.35 0.70 2.31
C GLN A 74 -1.77 0.03 1.00
N TRP A 75 -0.95 0.18 -0.03
CA TRP A 75 -1.13 -0.48 -1.31
C TRP A 75 0.20 -0.69 -2.04
N ASP A 76 0.22 -1.65 -2.96
CA ASP A 76 1.38 -1.99 -3.78
C ASP A 76 1.12 -1.57 -5.23
N PRO A 77 1.61 -0.40 -5.67
CA PRO A 77 1.46 0.02 -7.06
C PRO A 77 2.25 -0.92 -7.99
N PRO A 78 1.74 -1.28 -9.18
CA PRO A 78 2.37 -2.28 -10.05
C PRO A 78 3.81 -1.98 -10.53
N SER A 79 4.22 -0.71 -10.50
CA SER A 79 5.52 -0.26 -11.02
C SER A 79 6.16 0.80 -10.12
N ALA A 80 5.94 0.70 -8.82
CA ALA A 80 6.57 1.57 -7.83
C ALA A 80 6.68 0.86 -6.49
N PRO A 81 7.51 1.35 -5.56
CA PRO A 81 7.57 0.79 -4.22
C PRO A 81 6.21 0.83 -3.51
N PRO A 82 5.97 -0.09 -2.56
CA PRO A 82 4.83 -0.03 -1.66
C PRO A 82 4.60 1.39 -1.11
N ARG A 83 3.34 1.77 -1.02
CA ARG A 83 2.92 3.09 -0.57
C ARG A 83 2.07 2.98 0.67
N ARG A 84 2.21 3.97 1.56
CA ARG A 84 1.39 4.08 2.76
C ARG A 84 0.92 5.51 2.92
N LEU A 85 -0.37 5.69 3.19
CA LEU A 85 -0.94 6.96 3.63
C LEU A 85 -1.24 6.86 5.12
N ARG A 86 -0.77 7.85 5.86
CA ARG A 86 -1.03 8.00 7.30
C ARG A 86 -1.82 9.28 7.53
N PHE A 87 -2.98 9.15 8.15
CA PHE A 87 -3.83 10.26 8.55
C PHE A 87 -3.74 10.42 10.06
N GLU A 88 -3.21 11.55 10.50
CA GLU A 88 -3.02 11.85 11.92
C GLU A 88 -3.93 13.04 12.30
N PRO A 89 -4.81 12.90 13.29
CA PRO A 89 -5.51 14.06 13.83
C PRO A 89 -4.53 14.96 14.57
N ASP A 90 -4.76 16.27 14.54
CA ASP A 90 -4.11 17.17 15.47
C ASP A 90 -4.64 16.95 16.91
N SER A 91 -4.07 17.66 17.89
CA SER A 91 -4.46 17.53 19.29
C SER A 91 -5.92 17.92 19.58
N THR A 92 -6.61 18.59 18.64
CA THR A 92 -8.01 18.99 18.76
C THR A 92 -8.96 18.07 17.99
N GLY A 93 -8.44 17.27 17.04
CA GLY A 93 -9.20 16.45 16.11
C GLY A 93 -9.90 17.24 14.99
N GLU A 94 -9.78 18.58 14.98
CA GLU A 94 -10.43 19.46 14.00
C GLU A 94 -9.68 19.49 12.67
N THR A 95 -8.35 19.39 12.70
CA THR A 95 -7.53 19.31 11.50
C THR A 95 -6.70 18.05 11.47
N TRP A 96 -6.46 17.56 10.27
CA TRP A 96 -5.76 16.31 10.03
C TRP A 96 -4.53 16.54 9.18
N THR A 97 -3.49 15.75 9.40
CA THR A 97 -2.32 15.69 8.53
C THR A 97 -2.35 14.39 7.75
N ARG A 98 -2.33 14.48 6.42
CA ARG A 98 -2.09 13.36 5.53
C ARG A 98 -0.61 13.31 5.22
N ARG A 99 0.07 12.22 5.57
CA ARG A 99 1.44 11.92 5.19
C ARG A 99 1.49 10.79 4.19
N GLU A 100 2.21 11.01 3.10
CA GLU A 100 2.53 9.98 2.12
C GLU A 100 3.91 9.42 2.38
N LEU A 101 3.97 8.09 2.50
CA LEU A 101 5.16 7.32 2.80
C LEU A 101 5.46 6.37 1.63
N GLU A 102 6.72 6.30 1.26
CA GLU A 102 7.26 5.39 0.26
C GLU A 102 8.16 4.37 0.94
N TRP A 103 8.00 3.10 0.63
CA TRP A 103 8.90 2.07 1.12
C TRP A 103 10.26 2.14 0.41
N THR A 104 11.34 2.19 1.18
CA THR A 104 12.72 2.28 0.64
C THR A 104 13.40 0.92 0.49
N GLY A 105 12.72 -0.16 0.87
CA GLY A 105 13.31 -1.49 0.98
C GLY A 105 13.78 -1.84 2.39
N ALA A 106 13.87 -0.85 3.27
CA ALA A 106 14.24 -1.03 4.67
C ALA A 106 13.27 -0.32 5.62
N GLU A 107 12.77 0.85 5.22
CA GLU A 107 11.91 1.68 6.06
C GLU A 107 10.91 2.51 5.24
N TRP A 108 9.93 3.08 5.92
CA TRP A 108 8.98 4.02 5.33
C TRP A 108 9.55 5.44 5.35
N ARG A 109 9.75 6.03 4.18
CA ARG A 109 10.25 7.40 4.02
C ARG A 109 9.12 8.37 3.66
N PRO A 110 8.94 9.49 4.39
CA PRO A 110 8.02 10.54 4.00
C PRO A 110 8.39 11.16 2.65
N CYS A 111 7.40 11.29 1.77
CA CYS A 111 7.56 11.90 0.44
C CYS A 111 6.51 12.98 0.13
N GLY A 112 5.42 13.04 0.91
CA GLY A 112 4.39 14.06 0.79
C GLY A 112 3.73 14.35 2.13
N SER A 113 3.25 15.58 2.31
CA SER A 113 2.50 15.96 3.49
C SER A 113 1.52 17.07 3.14
N ASP A 114 0.25 16.89 3.51
CA ASP A 114 -0.80 17.87 3.32
C ASP A 114 -1.62 18.04 4.59
N ARG A 115 -2.08 19.27 4.82
CA ARG A 115 -3.09 19.56 5.83
C ARG A 115 -4.47 19.33 5.22
N LEU A 116 -5.31 18.59 5.93
CA LEU A 116 -6.68 18.30 5.55
C LEU A 116 -7.62 18.94 6.56
N ASP A 117 -8.52 19.76 6.05
CA ASP A 117 -9.67 20.28 6.78
C ASP A 117 -10.92 19.50 6.34
N ASN A 118 -11.94 19.40 7.21
CA ASN A 118 -13.22 18.74 6.91
C ASN A 118 -13.12 17.25 6.52
N VAL A 119 -12.37 16.45 7.28
CA VAL A 119 -12.22 15.01 7.04
C VAL A 119 -13.45 14.23 7.52
N ALA A 120 -14.02 13.39 6.64
CA ALA A 120 -15.01 12.38 7.00
C ALA A 120 -14.37 10.98 6.88
N ILE A 121 -14.33 10.21 7.98
CA ILE A 121 -13.72 8.88 8.03
C ILE A 121 -14.81 7.83 8.08
N ARG A 122 -14.88 7.01 7.02
CA ARG A 122 -15.81 5.89 6.95
C ARG A 122 -15.07 4.57 7.22
N ALA A 123 -15.39 3.93 8.34
CA ALA A 123 -15.00 2.54 8.57
C ALA A 123 -16.05 1.62 7.94
N PRO A 124 -15.76 0.88 6.85
CA PRO A 124 -16.71 -0.06 6.27
C PRO A 124 -17.14 -1.10 7.33
N ALA A 125 -18.35 -1.64 7.17
CA ALA A 125 -18.90 -2.65 8.11
C ALA A 125 -18.17 -3.99 8.04
N ALA A 126 -17.37 -4.21 6.99
CA ALA A 126 -16.45 -5.33 6.85
C ALA A 126 -15.10 -4.79 6.37
N ALA A 127 -14.00 -5.34 6.89
CA ALA A 127 -12.66 -5.05 6.39
C ALA A 127 -12.60 -5.45 4.91
N ARG A 128 -12.55 -4.46 4.02
CA ARG A 128 -12.45 -4.67 2.56
C ARG A 128 -11.01 -4.85 2.10
N TYR A 129 -10.04 -4.51 2.95
CA TYR A 129 -8.62 -4.52 2.64
C TYR A 129 -7.86 -5.22 3.76
N PRO A 130 -6.74 -5.90 3.44
CA PRO A 130 -5.89 -6.48 4.45
C PRO A 130 -5.34 -5.40 5.38
N GLU A 131 -5.04 -5.78 6.62
CA GLU A 131 -4.36 -4.88 7.54
C GLU A 131 -3.01 -4.45 6.95
N PRO A 132 -2.60 -3.17 7.10
CA PRO A 132 -1.30 -2.71 6.67
C PRO A 132 -0.19 -3.50 7.39
N VAL A 133 0.67 -4.18 6.63
CA VAL A 133 1.83 -4.92 7.14
C VAL A 133 3.09 -4.37 6.48
N ASP A 134 4.16 -4.21 7.26
CA ASP A 134 5.44 -3.78 6.69
C ASP A 134 5.98 -4.83 5.69
N PRO A 135 6.39 -4.42 4.47
CA PRO A 135 7.02 -5.33 3.53
C PRO A 135 8.28 -5.95 4.13
N THR A 136 8.66 -7.14 3.66
CA THR A 136 9.91 -7.76 4.08
C THR A 136 11.10 -6.89 3.68
N PRO A 137 12.01 -6.54 4.61
CA PRO A 137 13.21 -5.78 4.28
C PRO A 137 14.08 -6.50 3.25
N ILE A 138 14.66 -5.73 2.33
CA ILE A 138 15.50 -6.24 1.25
C ILE A 138 16.69 -7.03 1.78
N GLU A 139 17.38 -6.52 2.81
CA GLU A 139 18.51 -7.22 3.40
C GLU A 139 18.12 -8.61 3.92
N THR A 140 16.94 -8.73 4.54
CA THR A 140 16.40 -10.03 4.98
C THR A 140 16.13 -10.96 3.79
N MET A 141 15.59 -10.44 2.69
CA MET A 141 15.37 -11.23 1.48
C MET A 141 16.69 -11.68 0.84
N LEU A 142 17.70 -10.80 0.80
CA LEU A 142 19.03 -11.11 0.29
C LEU A 142 19.73 -12.18 1.12
N GLU A 143 19.63 -12.10 2.45
CA GLU A 143 20.12 -13.14 3.37
C GLU A 143 19.53 -14.51 3.06
N TRP A 144 18.24 -14.61 2.73
CA TRP A 144 17.61 -15.87 2.35
C TRP A 144 18.12 -16.44 1.03
N THR A 145 18.61 -15.58 0.13
CA THR A 145 19.24 -16.01 -1.13
C THR A 145 20.70 -16.38 -1.00
N ARG A 146 21.39 -15.93 0.06
CA ARG A 146 22.82 -16.16 0.25
C ARG A 146 23.12 -17.66 0.36
N ASP A 147 24.21 -18.09 -0.29
CA ASP A 147 24.71 -19.47 -0.31
C ASP A 147 23.68 -20.52 -0.75
N SER A 148 22.62 -20.09 -1.44
CA SER A 148 21.50 -20.96 -1.82
C SER A 148 21.65 -21.57 -3.22
N TRP A 149 22.61 -21.10 -4.02
CA TRP A 149 22.76 -21.48 -5.43
C TRP A 149 22.90 -22.99 -5.67
N ALA A 150 23.62 -23.67 -4.76
CA ALA A 150 23.85 -25.11 -4.82
C ALA A 150 22.60 -25.95 -4.56
N ARG A 151 21.52 -25.37 -4.00
CA ARG A 151 20.24 -26.07 -3.78
C ARG A 151 19.59 -26.36 -5.11
N PRO A 152 18.91 -27.52 -5.32
CA PRO A 152 18.32 -27.91 -6.60
C PRO A 152 17.45 -26.84 -7.27
N ASP A 153 16.74 -26.06 -6.48
CA ASP A 153 15.94 -24.91 -6.92
C ASP A 153 16.24 -23.71 -6.00
N PRO A 154 17.16 -22.80 -6.38
CA PRO A 154 17.56 -21.70 -5.53
C PRO A 154 16.45 -20.63 -5.51
N PRO A 155 16.24 -19.96 -4.36
CA PRO A 155 15.37 -18.79 -4.31
C PRO A 155 15.93 -17.65 -5.16
N ALA A 156 15.02 -16.91 -5.77
CA ALA A 156 15.27 -15.75 -6.59
C ALA A 156 14.37 -14.59 -6.14
N LEU A 157 14.89 -13.37 -6.22
CA LEU A 157 14.12 -12.15 -6.04
C LEU A 157 13.57 -11.72 -7.39
N VAL A 158 12.26 -11.64 -7.50
CA VAL A 158 11.56 -11.43 -8.76
C VAL A 158 10.82 -10.09 -8.71
N PHE A 159 11.25 -9.16 -9.55
CA PHE A 159 10.54 -7.92 -9.82
C PHE A 159 9.44 -8.15 -10.84
N ALA A 160 8.26 -7.58 -10.59
CA ALA A 160 7.17 -7.66 -11.54
C ALA A 160 7.54 -6.96 -12.87
N LYS A 161 6.96 -7.46 -13.96
CA LYS A 161 6.97 -6.77 -15.24
C LYS A 161 6.24 -5.42 -15.10
N THR A 162 6.82 -4.36 -15.64
CA THR A 162 6.16 -3.05 -15.69
C THR A 162 5.66 -2.73 -17.10
N ALA A 163 5.06 -1.55 -17.29
CA ALA A 163 4.69 -1.07 -18.63
C ALA A 163 5.90 -0.86 -19.56
N THR A 164 7.09 -0.65 -19.01
CA THR A 164 8.30 -0.25 -19.77
C THR A 164 9.46 -1.23 -19.62
N THR A 165 9.38 -2.22 -18.74
CA THR A 165 10.46 -3.16 -18.45
C THR A 165 9.92 -4.57 -18.27
N GLU A 166 10.68 -5.57 -18.72
CA GLU A 166 10.34 -6.98 -18.52
C GLU A 166 10.57 -7.43 -17.07
N GLN A 167 10.15 -8.65 -16.76
CA GLN A 167 10.42 -9.27 -15.46
C GLN A 167 11.93 -9.34 -15.21
N GLY A 168 12.36 -8.70 -14.12
CA GLY A 168 13.75 -8.75 -13.63
C GLY A 168 13.90 -9.78 -12.52
N VAL A 169 14.97 -10.57 -12.56
CA VAL A 169 15.25 -11.61 -11.56
C VAL A 169 16.66 -11.43 -11.01
N ILE A 170 16.78 -11.52 -9.69
CA ILE A 170 18.05 -11.50 -8.97
C ILE A 170 18.27 -12.83 -8.27
N VAL A 171 19.47 -13.38 -8.44
CA VAL A 171 19.93 -14.56 -7.73
C VAL A 171 21.30 -14.29 -7.11
N SER A 172 21.63 -15.01 -6.03
CA SER A 172 22.99 -15.06 -5.49
C SER A 172 23.70 -16.28 -6.04
N VAL A 173 24.77 -16.08 -6.81
CA VAL A 173 25.63 -17.14 -7.36
C VAL A 173 27.00 -17.01 -6.72
N ASP A 174 27.36 -17.99 -5.87
CA ASP A 174 28.64 -18.01 -5.14
C ASP A 174 28.92 -16.72 -4.33
N GLY A 175 27.87 -16.10 -3.81
CA GLY A 175 27.94 -14.85 -3.05
C GLY A 175 27.74 -13.58 -3.89
N ASP A 176 27.84 -13.68 -5.21
CA ASP A 176 27.62 -12.54 -6.12
C ASP A 176 26.14 -12.41 -6.50
N LEU A 177 25.57 -11.23 -6.29
CA LEU A 177 24.23 -10.92 -6.77
C LEU A 177 24.26 -10.65 -8.27
N ARG A 178 23.41 -11.35 -9.02
CA ARG A 178 23.31 -11.24 -10.48
C ARG A 178 21.88 -10.90 -10.85
N TYR A 179 21.68 -9.77 -11.53
CA TYR A 179 20.41 -9.33 -12.07
C TYR A 179 20.31 -9.67 -13.55
N ARG A 180 19.13 -10.14 -13.98
CA ARG A 180 18.82 -10.34 -15.39
C ARG A 180 17.35 -10.09 -15.67
N GLU A 181 17.08 -9.30 -16.72
CA GLU A 181 15.75 -9.21 -17.33
C GLU A 181 15.52 -10.40 -18.27
N ARG A 182 14.26 -10.82 -18.39
CA ARG A 182 13.86 -11.97 -19.19
C ARG A 182 14.36 -11.95 -20.64
N ASP A 183 14.32 -10.79 -21.28
CA ASP A 183 14.70 -10.57 -22.67
C ASP A 183 16.16 -10.11 -22.84
N SER A 184 16.85 -9.81 -21.73
CA SER A 184 18.25 -9.44 -21.77
C SER A 184 19.13 -10.64 -22.15
N PRO A 185 20.11 -10.46 -23.05
CA PRO A 185 21.05 -11.52 -23.43
C PRO A 185 22.09 -11.82 -22.34
N ARG A 186 22.28 -10.91 -21.38
CA ARG A 186 23.31 -10.99 -20.34
C ARG A 186 22.73 -10.65 -18.96
N TRP A 187 23.37 -11.15 -17.92
CA TRP A 187 23.15 -10.67 -16.57
C TRP A 187 24.16 -9.56 -16.24
N TYR A 188 23.80 -8.75 -15.26
CA TYR A 188 24.62 -7.67 -14.71
C TYR A 188 24.86 -7.93 -13.22
N PRO A 189 26.04 -7.55 -12.67
CA PRO A 189 26.19 -7.55 -11.23
C PRO A 189 25.08 -6.67 -10.64
N ALA A 190 24.43 -7.13 -9.58
CA ALA A 190 23.47 -6.33 -8.85
C ALA A 190 24.17 -5.77 -7.62
N THR A 191 24.94 -4.70 -7.83
CA THR A 191 25.50 -3.96 -6.68
C THR A 191 24.37 -3.43 -5.81
N THR A 192 24.67 -3.09 -4.55
CA THR A 192 23.68 -2.52 -3.63
C THR A 192 22.94 -1.32 -4.26
N ASP A 193 23.67 -0.41 -4.91
CA ASP A 193 23.07 0.77 -5.55
C ASP A 193 22.15 0.42 -6.73
N GLU A 194 22.54 -0.53 -7.58
CA GLU A 194 21.71 -1.02 -8.70
C GLU A 194 20.47 -1.75 -8.18
N PHE A 195 20.60 -2.53 -7.11
CA PHE A 195 19.47 -3.18 -6.47
C PHE A 195 18.44 -2.16 -5.97
N TYR A 196 18.87 -1.13 -5.23
CA TYR A 196 17.98 -0.05 -4.79
C TYR A 196 17.47 0.82 -5.95
N HIS A 197 18.18 0.88 -7.06
CA HIS A 197 17.65 1.45 -8.30
C HIS A 197 16.48 0.60 -8.81
N HIS A 198 16.64 -0.72 -8.95
CA HIS A 198 15.55 -1.60 -9.40
C HIS A 198 14.36 -1.56 -8.45
N LEU A 199 14.56 -1.52 -7.13
CA LEU A 199 13.47 -1.36 -6.17
C LEU A 199 12.65 -0.09 -6.43
N ARG A 200 13.31 1.04 -6.69
CA ARG A 200 12.61 2.32 -6.97
C ARG A 200 11.84 2.28 -8.28
N THR A 201 12.33 1.56 -9.27
CA THR A 201 11.76 1.54 -10.63
C THR A 201 10.70 0.45 -10.82
N HIS A 202 10.85 -0.70 -10.15
CA HIS A 202 9.98 -1.88 -10.32
C HIS A 202 9.17 -2.23 -9.07
N GLY A 203 9.42 -1.58 -7.94
CA GLY A 203 8.77 -1.88 -6.67
C GLY A 203 9.40 -3.04 -5.92
N GLN A 204 8.73 -3.48 -4.85
CA GLN A 204 9.21 -4.55 -3.98
C GLN A 204 9.27 -5.89 -4.73
N PRO A 205 10.42 -6.59 -4.72
CA PRO A 205 10.49 -7.92 -5.32
C PRO A 205 9.78 -8.96 -4.46
N THR A 206 9.40 -10.07 -5.07
CA THR A 206 8.89 -11.26 -4.37
C THR A 206 9.96 -12.35 -4.33
N LEU A 207 9.98 -13.16 -3.27
CA LEU A 207 10.87 -14.32 -3.19
C LEU A 207 10.16 -15.53 -3.81
N LEU A 208 10.70 -16.06 -4.90
CA LEU A 208 10.17 -17.24 -5.59
C LEU A 208 11.29 -18.24 -5.86
N PRO A 209 11.00 -19.55 -5.95
CA PRO A 209 11.95 -20.50 -6.50
C PRO A 209 12.30 -20.13 -7.95
N LEU A 210 13.56 -20.32 -8.36
CA LEU A 210 14.01 -20.01 -9.72
C LEU A 210 13.18 -20.76 -10.77
N SER A 211 12.74 -21.98 -10.46
CA SER A 211 11.87 -22.79 -11.33
C SER A 211 10.49 -22.18 -11.61
N GLU A 212 10.01 -21.27 -10.77
CA GLU A 212 8.76 -20.53 -10.99
C GLU A 212 8.94 -19.29 -11.87
N THR A 213 10.19 -18.99 -12.25
CA THR A 213 10.51 -17.90 -13.18
C THR A 213 10.68 -18.41 -14.60
N ALA A 214 10.73 -17.49 -15.57
CA ALA A 214 11.06 -17.84 -16.96
C ALA A 214 12.56 -18.06 -17.19
N LEU A 215 13.41 -17.88 -16.17
CA LEU A 215 14.86 -17.96 -16.26
C LEU A 215 15.38 -19.23 -15.58
N THR A 216 16.56 -19.67 -16.03
CA THR A 216 17.22 -20.89 -15.57
C THR A 216 18.61 -20.58 -15.04
N ARG A 217 19.27 -21.56 -14.42
CA ARG A 217 20.67 -21.41 -13.99
C ARG A 217 21.62 -21.02 -15.13
N HIS A 218 21.35 -21.51 -16.34
CA HIS A 218 22.18 -21.20 -17.49
C HIS A 218 22.17 -19.70 -17.83
N ASP A 219 21.11 -18.98 -17.47
CA ASP A 219 21.00 -17.55 -17.72
C ASP A 219 21.88 -16.71 -16.77
N PHE A 220 22.34 -17.30 -15.67
CA PHE A 220 23.15 -16.60 -14.66
C PHE A 220 24.59 -17.13 -14.55
N THR A 221 24.93 -18.25 -15.19
CA THR A 221 26.25 -18.90 -15.03
C THR A 221 27.36 -18.36 -15.96
N PRO A 222 27.12 -18.09 -17.26
CA PRO A 222 28.15 -17.60 -18.18
C PRO A 222 28.70 -16.25 -17.74
N SER A 223 30.01 -16.00 -17.86
CA SER A 223 30.56 -14.68 -17.55
C SER A 223 30.01 -13.63 -18.54
N PRO A 224 29.62 -12.42 -18.10
CA PRO A 224 28.97 -11.41 -18.95
C PRO A 224 29.96 -10.80 -19.95
N LEU A 225 31.26 -11.04 -19.73
CA LEU A 225 32.39 -10.61 -20.58
C LEU A 225 32.82 -11.68 -21.60
N SER A 226 32.24 -12.88 -21.56
CA SER A 226 32.65 -14.01 -22.44
C SER A 226 31.82 -14.14 -23.73
N GLN A 227 31.06 -13.10 -24.09
CA GLN A 227 30.30 -13.02 -25.35
C GLN A 227 30.71 -11.80 -26.17
#